data_AF-A0A177PXN8-F1
#
_entry.id   AF-A0A177PXN8-F1
#
_cell.length_a   1.000
_cell.length_b   1.000
_cell.length_c   1.000
_cell.angle_alpha   90.00
_cell.angle_beta   90.00
_cell.angle_gamma   90.00
#
_symmetry.space_group_name_H-M   'P 1'
#
loop_
_entity.id
_entity.type
_entity.pdbx_description
1 polymer ?
#
loop_
_entity_poly.entity_id
_entity_poly.type
_entity_poly.pdbx_seq_one_letter_code
_entity_poly.pdbx_strand_id
1 'polypeptide(L)'
;MRRLWRRIMRLIGRDPGPRWIRGRYMLGFEVSMFQPDGSTERWWTTFDEKLGKSAEQLQAAARGDAIESELAGEVSDLGSYGHLGSYDRAFLVHAIRHR
;
A
#
# COMPACT_ATOMS: atom_id res chain seq x y z
N MET A 1 -6.24 4.68 19.92
CA MET A 1 -5.85 4.18 18.57
C MET A 1 -4.35 3.96 18.34
N ARG A 2 -3.42 4.35 19.25
CA ARG A 2 -1.95 4.16 19.07
C ARG A 2 -1.38 2.79 19.50
N ARG A 3 -2.21 1.89 20.06
CA ARG A 3 -1.74 0.64 20.72
C ARG A 3 -1.80 -0.62 19.84
N LEU A 4 -2.61 -0.64 18.77
CA LEU A 4 -2.66 -1.78 17.85
C LEU A 4 -1.44 -1.81 16.89
N TRP A 5 -0.96 -0.63 16.50
CA TRP A 5 0.14 -0.45 15.52
C TRP A 5 1.50 -0.94 16.01
N ARG A 6 1.81 -0.84 17.31
CA ARG A 6 3.10 -1.30 17.86
C ARG A 6 3.25 -2.83 17.83
N ARG A 7 2.16 -3.58 17.72
CA ARG A 7 2.20 -5.05 17.68
C ARG A 7 2.42 -5.59 16.26
N ILE A 8 2.00 -4.84 15.24
CA ILE A 8 2.23 -5.16 13.81
C ILE A 8 3.71 -4.88 13.44
N MET A 9 4.30 -3.83 14.00
CA MET A 9 5.68 -3.38 13.72
C MET A 9 6.80 -4.30 14.26
N ARG A 10 6.49 -5.38 15.01
CA ARG A 10 7.53 -6.23 15.65
C ARG A 10 8.10 -7.32 14.73
N LEU A 11 7.65 -7.39 13.48
CA LEU A 11 8.07 -8.42 12.50
C LEU A 11 8.87 -7.85 11.31
N ILE A 12 9.18 -6.56 11.31
CA ILE A 12 9.90 -5.91 10.21
C ILE A 12 11.38 -6.28 10.34
N GLY A 13 11.81 -7.28 9.57
CA GLY A 13 13.21 -7.66 9.40
C GLY A 13 14.04 -6.50 8.81
N ARG A 14 15.31 -6.43 9.21
CA ARG A 14 16.36 -5.49 8.78
C ARG A 14 16.18 -4.99 7.33
N ASP A 15 16.05 -3.67 7.14
CA ASP A 15 15.80 -3.04 5.85
C ASP A 15 17.11 -2.65 5.09
N PRO A 16 17.32 -3.13 3.85
CA PRO A 16 18.38 -2.70 2.92
C PRO A 16 18.09 -1.42 2.11
N GLY A 17 17.01 -0.69 2.41
CA GLY A 17 16.59 0.54 1.71
C GLY A 17 15.32 0.32 0.88
N PRO A 18 14.68 1.40 0.40
CA PRO A 18 13.33 1.33 -0.16
C PRO A 18 13.29 0.48 -1.44
N ARG A 19 12.70 -0.71 -1.35
CA ARG A 19 12.42 -1.56 -2.50
C ARG A 19 11.19 -1.02 -3.23
N TRP A 20 11.40 -0.49 -4.43
CA TRP A 20 10.32 -0.07 -5.32
C TRP A 20 9.62 -1.29 -5.92
N ILE A 21 8.29 -1.28 -5.87
CA ILE A 21 7.43 -2.34 -6.37
C ILE A 21 6.52 -1.72 -7.42
N ARG A 22 6.57 -2.25 -8.64
CA ARG A 22 5.65 -1.90 -9.73
C ARG A 22 4.33 -2.62 -9.57
N GLY A 23 3.24 -1.94 -9.89
CA GLY A 23 1.93 -2.56 -9.84
C GLY A 23 0.81 -1.60 -10.20
N ARG A 24 -0.40 -2.11 -10.04
CA ARG A 24 -1.64 -1.37 -10.27
C ARG A 24 -2.20 -0.89 -8.95
N TYR A 25 -2.37 0.42 -8.81
CA TYR A 25 -3.03 1.04 -7.69
C TYR A 25 -4.46 1.42 -8.07
N MET A 26 -5.42 1.15 -7.19
CA MET A 26 -6.84 1.48 -7.38
C MET A 26 -7.41 2.06 -6.09
N LEU A 27 -8.18 3.14 -6.23
CA LEU A 27 -8.92 3.76 -5.14
C LEU A 27 -10.41 3.85 -5.48
N GLY A 28 -11.27 3.42 -4.56
CA GLY A 28 -12.72 3.47 -4.70
C GLY A 28 -13.43 3.41 -3.34
N PHE A 29 -14.76 3.25 -3.36
CA PHE A 29 -15.53 3.09 -2.12
C PHE A 29 -15.03 1.85 -1.37
N GLU A 30 -14.40 2.07 -0.21
CA GLU A 30 -13.79 1.04 0.64
C GLU A 30 -12.67 0.20 -0.03
N VAL A 31 -12.19 0.66 -1.18
CA VAL A 31 -11.10 0.04 -1.94
C VAL A 31 -9.89 0.96 -1.90
N SER A 32 -8.78 0.46 -1.33
CA SER A 32 -7.45 1.05 -1.40
C SER A 32 -6.49 -0.10 -1.66
N MET A 33 -6.33 -0.43 -2.95
CA MET A 33 -5.69 -1.68 -3.38
C MET A 33 -4.43 -1.37 -4.15
N PHE A 34 -3.37 -2.14 -3.88
CA PHE A 34 -2.23 -2.27 -4.76
C PHE A 34 -2.03 -3.74 -5.15
N GLN A 35 -1.86 -4.00 -6.43
CA GLN A 35 -1.52 -5.32 -6.96
C GLN A 35 -0.15 -5.26 -7.62
N PRO A 36 0.89 -5.91 -7.07
CA PRO A 36 2.20 -5.97 -7.69
C PRO A 36 2.18 -6.68 -9.05
N ASP A 37 3.03 -6.25 -9.96
CA ASP A 37 3.20 -6.90 -11.25
C ASP A 37 3.69 -8.35 -11.08
N GLY A 38 3.11 -9.26 -11.85
CA GLY A 38 3.41 -10.70 -11.77
C GLY A 38 2.86 -11.41 -10.53
N SER A 39 2.10 -10.71 -9.67
CA SER A 39 1.46 -11.29 -8.48
C SER A 39 -0.07 -11.34 -8.63
N THR A 40 -0.67 -12.39 -8.07
CA THR A 40 -2.13 -12.47 -7.89
C THR A 40 -2.59 -11.88 -6.54
N GLU A 41 -1.65 -11.50 -5.67
CA GLU A 41 -1.96 -10.92 -4.36
C GLU A 41 -2.54 -9.51 -4.47
N ARG A 42 -3.44 -9.16 -3.55
CA ARG A 42 -4.01 -7.81 -3.40
C ARG A 42 -3.64 -7.24 -2.06
N TRP A 43 -2.99 -6.07 -2.06
CA TRP A 43 -2.48 -5.44 -0.86
C TRP A 43 -3.31 -4.22 -0.47
N TRP A 44 -3.75 -4.19 0.78
CA TRP A 44 -4.45 -3.06 1.36
C TRP A 44 -3.47 -1.91 1.58
N THR A 45 -3.66 -0.81 0.86
CA THR A 45 -2.68 0.28 0.80
C THR A 45 -3.05 1.39 1.77
N THR A 46 -2.05 1.83 2.53
CA THR A 46 -2.09 3.02 3.38
C THR A 46 -0.86 3.87 3.09
N PHE A 47 -0.95 5.18 3.28
CA PHE A 47 0.14 6.11 2.97
C PHE A 47 0.68 6.72 4.25
N ASP A 48 2.01 6.85 4.33
CA ASP A 48 2.66 7.67 5.34
C ASP A 48 2.14 9.11 5.24
N GLU A 49 1.78 9.71 6.37
CA GLU A 49 1.25 11.09 6.45
C GLU A 49 2.18 12.11 5.78
N LYS A 50 3.50 11.83 5.72
CA LYS A 50 4.50 12.68 5.08
C LYS A 50 4.37 12.77 3.56
N LEU A 51 3.68 11.82 2.91
CA LEU A 51 3.51 11.84 1.46
C LEU A 51 2.59 12.95 0.97
N GLY A 52 1.68 13.44 1.82
CA GLY A 52 0.81 14.59 1.56
C GLY A 52 0.30 14.65 0.11
N LYS A 53 0.71 15.70 -0.61
CA LYS A 53 0.28 15.96 -1.99
C LYS A 53 0.56 14.82 -2.98
N SER A 54 1.65 14.08 -2.83
CA SER A 54 1.96 12.98 -3.75
C SER A 54 0.97 11.82 -3.60
N ALA A 55 0.56 11.52 -2.37
CA ALA A 55 -0.50 10.55 -2.12
C ALA A 55 -1.85 11.06 -2.64
N GLU A 56 -2.18 12.34 -2.43
CA GLU A 56 -3.41 12.94 -2.97
C GLU A 56 -3.47 12.89 -4.51
N GLN A 57 -2.35 13.16 -5.19
CA GLN A 57 -2.27 13.12 -6.66
C GLN A 57 -2.48 11.70 -7.19
N LEU A 58 -1.78 10.71 -6.62
CA LEU A 58 -1.97 9.30 -6.97
C LEU A 58 -3.42 8.87 -6.74
N GLN A 59 -3.98 9.23 -5.58
CA GLN A 59 -5.36 8.92 -5.21
C GLN A 59 -6.37 9.54 -6.16
N ALA A 60 -6.17 10.80 -6.56
CA ALA A 60 -7.04 11.49 -7.51
C ALA A 60 -6.98 10.84 -8.91
N ALA A 61 -5.79 10.44 -9.37
CA ALA A 61 -5.60 9.76 -10.64
C ALA A 61 -6.21 8.34 -10.65
N ALA A 62 -6.27 7.68 -9.49
CA ALA A 62 -6.79 6.32 -9.35
C ALA A 62 -8.28 6.23 -8.96
N ARG A 63 -9.03 7.34 -8.99
CA ARG A 63 -10.45 7.33 -8.59
C ARG A 63 -11.29 6.60 -9.62
N GLY A 64 -11.70 5.38 -9.29
CA GLY A 64 -12.59 4.56 -10.14
C GLY A 64 -11.86 3.72 -11.19
N ASP A 65 -10.59 4.01 -11.47
CA ASP A 65 -9.76 3.29 -12.43
C ASP A 65 -8.45 2.83 -11.78
N ALA A 66 -7.95 1.66 -12.20
CA ALA A 66 -6.61 1.21 -11.82
C ALA A 66 -5.55 1.96 -12.63
N ILE A 67 -4.56 2.52 -11.96
CA ILE A 67 -3.41 3.18 -12.59
C ILE A 67 -2.12 2.43 -12.29
N GLU A 68 -1.20 2.45 -13.25
CA GLU A 68 0.16 1.93 -13.04
C GLU A 68 0.95 2.88 -12.13
N SER A 69 1.66 2.33 -11.16
CA SER A 69 2.52 3.10 -10.24
C SER A 69 3.67 2.25 -9.71
N GLU A 70 4.75 2.93 -9.30
CA GLU A 70 5.79 2.32 -8.46
C GLU A 70 5.64 2.86 -7.03
N LEU A 71 5.49 1.97 -6.08
CA LEU A 71 5.37 2.30 -4.66
C LEU A 71 6.53 1.66 -3.90
N ALA A 72 7.09 2.35 -2.92
CA ALA A 72 8.03 1.78 -1.97
C ALA A 72 7.49 1.95 -0.56
N GLY A 73 7.67 0.93 0.28
CA GLY A 73 7.01 0.87 1.56
C GLY A 73 7.29 -0.43 2.33
N GLU A 74 6.62 -0.56 3.46
CA GLU A 74 6.64 -1.77 4.29
C GLU A 74 5.44 -2.66 3.95
N VAL A 75 5.72 -3.92 3.60
CA VAL A 75 4.70 -4.94 3.30
C VAL A 75 4.60 -5.90 4.48
N SER A 76 3.38 -6.19 4.93
CA SER A 76 3.16 -7.15 6.00
C SER A 76 3.40 -8.61 5.57
N ASP A 77 3.40 -9.51 6.54
CA ASP A 77 3.18 -10.94 6.29
C ASP A 77 1.79 -11.19 5.66
N LEU A 78 1.57 -12.42 5.16
CA LEU A 78 0.26 -12.85 4.65
C LEU A 78 -0.77 -12.88 5.78
N GLY A 79 -2.01 -12.48 5.46
CA GLY A 79 -3.12 -12.45 6.40
C GLY A 79 -4.41 -11.99 5.75
N SER A 80 -5.22 -11.27 6.52
CA SER A 80 -6.50 -10.71 6.07
C SER A 80 -6.61 -9.26 6.53
N TYR A 81 -6.54 -8.34 5.58
CA TYR A 81 -6.46 -6.89 5.83
C TYR A 81 -7.57 -6.13 5.10
N GLY A 82 -7.71 -4.83 5.39
CA GLY A 82 -8.67 -3.94 4.74
C GLY A 82 -10.14 -4.27 5.03
N HIS A 83 -11.04 -3.79 4.16
CA HIS A 83 -12.47 -3.98 4.31
C HIS A 83 -12.82 -5.49 4.28
N LEU A 84 -13.43 -5.97 5.36
CA LEU A 84 -13.83 -7.38 5.60
C LEU A 84 -12.70 -8.41 5.42
N GLY A 85 -11.43 -8.02 5.54
CA GLY A 85 -10.30 -8.94 5.40
C GLY A 85 -10.00 -9.37 3.96
N SER A 86 -10.47 -8.61 2.96
CA SER A 86 -10.41 -8.99 1.54
C SER A 86 -9.01 -8.94 0.89
N TYR A 87 -7.98 -8.57 1.63
CA TYR A 87 -6.62 -8.31 1.12
C TYR A 87 -5.59 -9.21 1.78
N ASP A 88 -4.68 -9.76 0.98
CA ASP A 88 -3.67 -10.74 1.39
C ASP A 88 -2.61 -10.14 2.30
N ARG A 89 -2.31 -8.84 2.13
CA ARG A 89 -1.31 -8.09 2.91
C ARG A 89 -1.76 -6.66 3.16
N ALA A 90 -1.15 -6.02 4.15
CA ALA A 90 -1.13 -4.57 4.29
C ALA A 90 0.16 -4.00 3.69
N PHE A 91 0.06 -2.81 3.11
CA PHE A 91 1.18 -2.08 2.52
C PHE A 91 1.18 -0.64 3.01
N LEU A 92 2.20 -0.25 3.77
CA LEU A 92 2.43 1.13 4.21
C LEU A 92 3.42 1.80 3.25
N VAL A 93 2.91 2.71 2.44
CA VAL A 93 3.67 3.39 1.38
C VAL A 93 4.44 4.57 1.98
N HIS A 94 5.75 4.61 1.72
CA HIS A 94 6.65 5.70 2.12
C HIS A 94 7.15 6.54 0.94
N ALA A 95 7.02 6.05 -0.30
CA ALA A 95 7.40 6.79 -1.51
C ALA A 95 6.57 6.36 -2.72
N ILE A 96 6.31 7.31 -3.63
CA ILE A 96 5.45 7.13 -4.82
C ILE A 96 6.21 7.62 -6.06
N ARG A 97 6.12 6.85 -7.16
CA ARG A 97 6.38 7.33 -8.52
C ARG A 97 5.19 6.94 -9.39
N HIS A 98 4.52 7.93 -9.97
CA HIS A 98 3.53 7.72 -11.02
C HIS A 98 3.72 8.82 -12.07
N ARG A 99 3.51 8.49 -13.34
CA ARG A 99 3.56 9.45 -14.44
C ARG A 99 2.19 10.06 -14.69
#